data_AF-A0A3S1GJV5-F1
#
_entry.id   AF-A0A3S1GJV5-F1
#
_cell.length_a   1.000
_cell.length_b   1.000
_cell.length_c   1.000
_cell.angle_alpha   90.00
_cell.angle_beta   90.00
_cell.angle_gamma   90.00
#
_symmetry.space_group_name_H-M   'P 1'
#
loop_
_entity.id
_entity.type
_entity.pdbx_description
1 polymer ?
#
loop_
_entity_poly.entity_id
_entity_poly.type
_entity_poly.pdbx_seq_one_letter_code
_entity_poly.pdbx_strand_id
1 'polypeptide(L)'
;RKPRAAPRRPAEPATPIVEKAPDARTVLVVGDFMASGLGEGLDTAFAENTKIRIVVHSNGSSGFVRDDFYNWPEQIKSLIETEKPAAVIVMLGSNDRQQMRVNGEREQPRSEAWTNEYERRTEAFGKAIASVKVPYLWVGMPAFKAPKMTSDMLAFNDIYRTTAESHGGEFVDIWDGFVDEDGAFVTSGPDINGQPVRLRTDDGIYVSKAGKRKLAFYAEKPLMKILGMTAPTGTPAAYAPAGAPVGAPAPAPMAVDRTVPMLLNDPALDGGSELLGAAAPAKADGSGEKLVVEGKAPAASPGRADDFSWPPRGQPAAAAATETTTAITP
;
A
#
# COMPACT_ATOMS: atom_id res chain seq x y z
N ARG A 1 27.35 -23.37 -24.65
CA ARG A 1 26.05 -22.74 -24.98
C ARG A 1 26.03 -21.35 -24.33
N LYS A 2 25.95 -20.27 -25.11
CA LYS A 2 25.77 -18.90 -24.56
C LYS A 2 24.36 -18.80 -23.93
N PRO A 3 24.19 -18.16 -22.77
CA PRO A 3 22.86 -17.93 -22.21
C PRO A 3 22.08 -16.99 -23.14
N ARG A 4 20.86 -17.41 -23.50
CA ARG A 4 19.93 -16.62 -24.32
C ARG A 4 19.53 -15.38 -23.51
N ALA A 5 19.80 -14.20 -24.06
CA ALA A 5 19.41 -12.94 -23.44
C ALA A 5 17.89 -12.93 -23.22
N ALA A 6 17.47 -12.62 -21.99
CA ALA A 6 16.07 -12.44 -21.66
C ALA A 6 15.48 -11.32 -22.52
N PRO A 7 14.24 -11.45 -23.02
CA PRO A 7 13.60 -10.41 -23.81
C PRO A 7 13.52 -9.12 -22.99
N ARG A 8 14.00 -8.01 -23.56
CA ARG A 8 13.89 -6.67 -22.98
C ARG A 8 12.40 -6.38 -22.77
N ARG A 9 11.99 -6.14 -21.52
CA ARG A 9 10.63 -5.66 -21.23
C ARG A 9 10.40 -4.36 -22.02
N PRO A 10 9.22 -4.16 -22.62
CA PRO A 10 8.88 -2.90 -23.27
C PRO A 10 9.15 -1.73 -22.33
N ALA A 11 9.76 -0.67 -22.86
CA ALA A 11 9.95 0.56 -22.08
C ALA A 11 8.57 1.13 -21.75
N GLU A 12 8.34 1.36 -20.46
CA GLU A 12 7.12 2.01 -19.97
C GLU A 12 7.05 3.44 -20.56
N PRO A 13 5.90 3.88 -21.10
CA PRO A 13 5.76 5.23 -21.64
C PRO A 13 6.16 6.27 -20.59
N ALA A 14 6.99 7.25 -20.97
CA ALA A 14 7.30 8.36 -20.07
C ALA A 14 6.04 9.21 -19.89
N THR A 15 5.58 9.37 -18.65
CA THR A 15 4.47 10.28 -18.32
C THR A 15 4.88 11.70 -18.69
N PRO A 16 4.12 12.40 -19.54
CA PRO A 16 4.44 13.78 -19.91
C PRO A 16 4.35 14.66 -18.65
N ILE A 17 5.45 15.34 -18.32
CA ILE A 17 5.47 16.33 -17.24
C ILE A 17 4.83 17.59 -17.78
N VAL A 18 3.65 17.92 -17.27
CA VAL A 18 2.94 19.14 -17.65
C VAL A 18 3.55 20.32 -16.88
N GLU A 19 3.73 21.45 -17.59
CA GLU A 19 4.18 22.70 -16.98
C GLU A 19 3.21 23.13 -15.86
N LYS A 20 3.77 23.47 -14.69
CA LYS A 20 2.97 23.85 -13.52
C LYS A 20 2.47 25.28 -13.69
N ALA A 21 1.21 25.52 -13.33
CA ALA A 21 0.62 26.85 -13.38
C ALA A 21 1.41 27.83 -12.48
N PRO A 22 1.46 29.13 -12.80
CA PRO A 22 2.13 30.12 -11.97
C PRO A 22 1.62 30.14 -10.52
N ASP A 23 0.33 29.88 -10.32
CA ASP A 23 -0.38 29.82 -9.04
C ASP A 23 -0.44 28.40 -8.43
N ALA A 24 0.33 27.44 -8.96
CA ALA A 24 0.41 26.11 -8.40
C ALA A 24 0.86 26.14 -6.94
N ARG A 25 0.19 25.36 -6.10
CA ARG A 25 0.52 25.23 -4.68
C ARG A 25 1.79 24.43 -4.52
N THR A 26 2.78 25.04 -3.88
CA THR A 26 4.05 24.41 -3.56
C THR A 26 3.87 23.42 -2.41
N VAL A 27 4.33 22.19 -2.60
CA VAL A 27 4.48 21.16 -1.57
C VAL A 27 5.97 20.96 -1.35
N LEU A 28 6.44 21.30 -0.15
CA LEU A 28 7.85 21.21 0.20
C LEU A 28 8.15 19.84 0.80
N VAL A 29 9.00 19.06 0.15
CA VAL A 29 9.49 17.78 0.66
C VAL A 29 10.87 17.99 1.29
N VAL A 30 11.05 17.59 2.54
CA VAL A 30 12.31 17.71 3.27
C VAL A 30 12.77 16.39 3.85
N GLY A 31 14.08 16.19 3.83
CA GLY A 31 14.71 15.11 4.59
C GLY A 31 15.95 14.50 3.95
N ASP A 32 16.17 13.22 4.21
CA ASP A 32 17.35 12.49 3.74
C ASP A 32 17.15 11.93 2.31
N PHE A 33 17.97 10.96 1.89
CA PHE A 33 17.84 10.38 0.56
C PHE A 33 16.49 9.68 0.31
N MET A 34 15.80 9.22 1.37
CA MET A 34 14.45 8.67 1.26
C MET A 34 13.42 9.76 0.96
N ALA A 35 13.59 10.98 1.52
CA ALA A 35 12.77 12.13 1.14
C ALA A 35 12.97 12.51 -0.34
N SER A 36 14.20 12.44 -0.85
CA SER A 36 14.45 12.63 -2.28
C SER A 36 13.66 11.61 -3.12
N GLY A 37 13.67 10.34 -2.72
CA GLY A 37 12.90 9.29 -3.38
C GLY A 37 11.39 9.51 -3.31
N LEU A 38 10.88 9.95 -2.16
CA LEU A 38 9.47 10.32 -1.98
C LEU A 38 9.09 11.50 -2.90
N GLY A 39 9.94 12.53 -2.98
CA GLY A 39 9.76 13.68 -3.87
C GLY A 39 9.64 13.27 -5.34
N GLU A 40 10.54 12.43 -5.84
CA GLU A 40 10.45 11.88 -7.21
C GLU A 40 9.15 11.09 -7.45
N GLY A 41 8.69 10.35 -6.42
CA GLY A 41 7.42 9.65 -6.47
C GLY A 41 6.21 10.60 -6.58
N LEU A 42 6.25 11.71 -5.83
CA LEU A 42 5.21 12.75 -5.85
C LEU A 42 5.23 13.52 -7.17
N ASP A 43 6.41 13.83 -7.72
CA ASP A 43 6.55 14.43 -9.05
C ASP A 43 5.90 13.55 -10.12
N THR A 44 6.12 12.23 -10.04
CA THR A 44 5.46 11.27 -10.93
C THR A 44 3.95 11.25 -10.71
N ALA A 45 3.49 11.23 -9.46
CA ALA A 45 2.06 11.20 -9.12
C ALA A 45 1.30 12.45 -9.61
N PHE A 46 1.95 13.61 -9.55
CA PHE A 46 1.37 14.90 -9.93
C PHE A 46 1.89 15.42 -11.27
N ALA A 47 2.49 14.59 -12.12
CA ALA A 47 3.10 15.01 -13.39
C ALA A 47 2.11 15.78 -14.28
N GLU A 48 0.87 15.28 -14.39
CA GLU A 48 -0.21 15.86 -15.19
C GLU A 48 -1.04 16.92 -14.43
N ASN A 49 -0.78 17.10 -13.13
CA ASN A 49 -1.47 18.09 -12.32
C ASN A 49 -0.75 19.45 -12.44
N THR A 50 -1.44 20.45 -12.98
CA THR A 50 -0.91 21.81 -13.13
C THR A 50 -0.95 22.64 -11.83
N LYS A 51 -1.75 22.23 -10.83
CA LYS A 51 -2.07 22.99 -9.62
C LYS A 51 -1.17 22.66 -8.42
N ILE A 52 -0.34 21.62 -8.52
CA ILE A 52 0.57 21.18 -7.46
C ILE A 52 1.98 21.17 -8.02
N ARG A 53 2.89 21.83 -7.29
CA ARG A 53 4.33 21.86 -7.58
C ARG A 53 5.06 21.21 -6.41
N ILE A 54 5.83 20.15 -6.68
CA ILE A 54 6.69 19.55 -5.67
C ILE A 54 8.03 20.28 -5.69
N VAL A 55 8.53 20.66 -4.52
CA VAL A 55 9.86 21.22 -4.34
C VAL A 55 10.58 20.36 -3.31
N VAL A 56 11.73 19.82 -3.66
CA VAL A 56 12.48 18.89 -2.81
C VAL A 56 13.73 19.59 -2.29
N HIS A 57 13.82 19.70 -0.97
CA HIS A 57 15.02 20.13 -0.26
C HIS A 57 15.52 18.96 0.58
N SER A 58 16.41 18.15 0.01
CA SER A 58 16.98 16.99 0.69
C SER A 58 18.48 17.13 0.91
N ASN A 59 18.96 16.59 2.02
CA ASN A 59 20.37 16.39 2.28
C ASN A 59 20.60 14.90 2.55
N GLY A 60 21.13 14.19 1.56
CA GLY A 60 21.10 12.72 1.50
C GLY A 60 21.70 11.99 2.70
N SER A 61 22.73 12.56 3.33
CA SER A 61 23.43 11.96 4.48
C SER A 61 23.03 12.57 5.83
N SER A 62 22.04 13.46 5.84
CA SER A 62 21.55 14.12 7.04
C SER A 62 20.60 13.24 7.86
N GLY A 63 20.26 13.74 9.05
CA GLY A 63 19.37 13.14 10.03
C GLY A 63 19.35 14.04 11.28
N PHE A 64 18.79 13.55 12.39
CA PHE A 64 18.79 14.27 13.65
C PHE A 64 20.04 14.03 14.51
N VAL A 65 20.84 12.99 14.26
CA VAL A 65 22.02 12.69 15.08
C VAL A 65 23.20 13.64 14.83
N ARG A 66 23.44 14.01 13.58
CA ARG A 66 24.55 14.90 13.17
C ARG A 66 24.03 16.30 12.89
N ASP A 67 23.59 16.98 13.95
CA ASP A 67 23.18 18.39 13.91
C ASP A 67 24.32 19.33 13.51
N ASP A 68 25.57 18.93 13.76
CA ASP A 68 26.79 19.58 13.25
C ASP A 68 26.96 19.48 11.73
N PHE A 69 26.40 18.45 11.10
CA PHE A 69 26.44 18.28 9.65
C PHE A 69 25.29 19.01 8.94
N TYR A 70 24.07 18.84 9.44
CA TYR A 70 22.91 19.56 8.95
C TYR A 70 21.81 19.65 10.02
N ASN A 71 21.54 20.87 10.49
CA ASN A 71 20.56 21.11 11.55
C ASN A 71 19.15 21.35 10.99
N TRP A 72 18.37 20.27 10.84
CA TRP A 72 16.98 20.36 10.34
C TRP A 72 16.09 21.36 11.11
N PRO A 73 16.06 21.37 12.47
CA PRO A 73 15.31 22.37 13.24
C PRO A 73 15.62 23.83 12.88
N GLU A 74 16.88 24.16 12.59
CA GLU A 74 17.28 25.51 12.20
C GLU A 74 16.92 25.80 10.74
N GLN A 75 17.18 24.86 9.83
CA GLN A 75 17.01 25.07 8.38
C GLN A 75 15.54 25.14 7.95
N ILE A 76 14.65 24.38 8.60
CA ILE A 76 13.27 24.22 8.13
C ILE A 76 12.48 25.54 8.08
N LYS A 77 12.76 26.47 9.00
CA LYS A 77 12.10 27.78 9.02
C LYS A 77 12.45 28.59 7.77
N SER A 78 13.74 28.67 7.45
CA SER A 78 14.22 29.39 6.27
C SER A 78 13.72 28.76 4.96
N LEU A 79 13.63 27.43 4.89
CA LEU A 79 13.05 26.74 3.75
C LEU A 79 11.57 27.09 3.56
N ILE A 80 10.79 27.10 4.65
CA ILE A 80 9.37 27.46 4.61
C ILE A 80 9.18 28.94 4.24
N GLU A 81 10.01 29.85 4.77
CA GLU A 81 9.97 31.28 4.44
C GLU A 81 10.30 31.54 2.96
N THR A 82 11.24 30.77 2.40
CA THR A 82 11.70 30.89 1.01
C THR A 82 10.67 30.33 0.04
N GLU A 83 10.26 29.08 0.25
CA GLU A 83 9.41 28.34 -0.69
C GLU A 83 7.91 28.66 -0.53
N LYS A 84 7.52 29.21 0.63
CA LYS A 84 6.13 29.51 1.02
C LYS A 84 5.17 28.36 0.68
N PRO A 85 5.46 27.13 1.15
CA PRO A 85 4.68 25.96 0.77
C PRO A 85 3.27 26.00 1.37
N ALA A 86 2.32 25.42 0.64
CA ALA A 86 0.98 25.13 1.14
C ALA A 86 0.97 23.92 2.11
N ALA A 87 1.95 23.02 1.99
CA ALA A 87 2.14 21.88 2.87
C ALA A 87 3.61 21.44 2.89
N VAL A 88 4.06 20.87 4.02
CA VAL A 88 5.39 20.25 4.14
C VAL A 88 5.24 18.73 4.25
N ILE A 89 6.15 17.98 3.64
CA ILE A 89 6.25 16.53 3.80
C ILE A 89 7.66 16.20 4.27
N VAL A 90 7.75 15.50 5.41
CA VAL A 90 9.01 15.13 6.06
C VAL A 90 9.25 13.63 5.86
N MET A 91 10.48 13.24 5.51
CA MET A 91 10.92 11.85 5.59
C MET A 91 12.40 11.78 5.97
N LEU A 92 12.70 11.38 7.21
CA LEU A 92 14.03 11.41 7.80
C LEU A 92 14.27 10.18 8.67
N GLY A 93 15.53 9.78 8.82
CA GLY A 93 15.94 8.80 9.82
C GLY A 93 16.93 7.75 9.33
N SER A 94 17.14 7.64 8.02
CA SER A 94 17.92 6.56 7.41
C SER A 94 19.37 6.52 7.91
N ASN A 95 19.90 7.70 8.26
CA ASN A 95 21.29 7.89 8.70
C ASN A 95 21.44 7.98 10.23
N ASP A 96 20.34 7.94 10.99
CA ASP A 96 20.37 8.26 12.43
C ASP A 96 20.75 7.09 13.32
N ARG A 97 21.16 5.97 12.74
CA ARG A 97 21.67 4.80 13.48
C ARG A 97 23.13 4.98 13.89
N GLN A 98 23.47 6.16 14.40
CA GLN A 98 24.79 6.60 14.79
C GLN A 98 24.85 6.87 16.29
N GLN A 99 26.02 6.66 16.90
CA GLN A 99 26.23 7.04 18.30
C GLN A 99 26.12 8.55 18.48
N MET A 100 25.55 8.97 19.60
CA MET A 100 25.51 10.37 20.02
C MET A 100 26.47 10.61 21.17
N ARG A 101 26.98 11.85 21.28
CA ARG A 101 27.62 12.31 22.50
C ARG A 101 26.56 13.01 23.35
N VAL A 102 26.18 12.40 24.47
CA VAL A 102 25.19 12.95 25.41
C VAL A 102 25.91 13.17 26.74
N ASN A 103 25.89 14.40 27.26
CA ASN A 103 26.57 14.77 28.51
C ASN A 103 28.07 14.35 28.58
N GLY A 104 28.75 14.33 27.43
CA GLY A 104 30.17 13.95 27.32
C GLY A 104 30.42 12.46 27.08
N GLU A 105 29.41 11.60 27.22
CA GLU A 105 29.50 10.15 27.03
C GLU A 105 29.04 9.71 25.64
N ARG A 106 29.60 8.59 25.15
CA ARG A 106 29.22 8.01 23.85
C ARG A 106 28.08 7.03 24.04
N GLU A 107 26.90 7.43 23.60
CA GLU A 107 25.69 6.65 23.72
C GLU A 107 25.40 5.84 22.45
N GLN A 108 25.07 4.56 22.63
CA GLN A 108 24.69 3.69 21.52
C GLN A 108 23.27 4.03 21.04
N PRO A 109 22.98 3.89 19.73
CA PRO A 109 21.62 4.01 19.23
C PRO A 109 20.65 3.18 20.07
N ARG A 110 19.57 3.83 20.51
CA ARG A 110 18.49 3.27 21.35
C ARG A 110 18.88 2.91 22.79
N SER A 111 20.02 3.39 23.32
CA SER A 111 20.15 3.52 24.79
C SER A 111 19.13 4.54 25.30
N GLU A 112 18.85 4.53 26.60
CA GLU A 112 17.89 5.49 27.21
C GLU A 112 18.34 6.94 26.97
N ALA A 113 19.59 7.26 27.29
CA ALA A 113 20.14 8.60 27.09
C ALA A 113 20.19 9.01 25.61
N TRP A 114 20.50 8.06 24.70
CA TRP A 114 20.42 8.31 23.26
C TRP A 114 18.98 8.63 22.83
N THR A 115 18.01 7.84 23.28
CA THR A 115 16.60 7.98 22.89
C THR A 115 16.04 9.30 23.37
N ASN A 116 16.30 9.68 24.62
CA ASN A 116 15.85 10.95 25.19
C ASN A 116 16.43 12.15 24.42
N GLU A 117 17.71 12.12 24.07
CA GLU A 117 18.31 13.20 23.26
C GLU A 117 17.74 13.21 21.84
N TYR A 118 17.49 12.04 21.24
CA TYR A 118 16.93 11.93 19.90
C TYR A 118 15.50 12.48 19.84
N GLU A 119 14.66 12.11 20.81
CA GLU A 119 13.31 12.66 21.00
C GLU A 119 13.33 14.18 21.20
N ARG A 120 14.27 14.70 22.01
CA ARG A 120 14.44 16.14 22.19
C ARG A 120 14.72 16.86 20.86
N ARG A 121 15.53 16.24 19.98
CA ARG A 121 15.87 16.79 18.66
C ARG A 121 14.71 16.72 17.68
N THR A 122 13.97 15.61 17.63
CA THR A 122 12.76 15.50 16.79
C THR A 122 11.68 16.46 17.28
N GLU A 123 11.49 16.60 18.59
CA GLU A 123 10.55 17.56 19.19
C GLU A 123 10.92 19.01 18.82
N ALA A 124 12.22 19.36 18.86
CA ALA A 124 12.69 20.68 18.42
C ALA A 124 12.34 20.95 16.95
N PHE A 125 12.44 19.95 16.08
CA PHE A 125 12.04 20.04 14.68
C PHE A 125 10.52 20.20 14.51
N GLY A 126 9.72 19.38 15.21
CA GLY A 126 8.26 19.50 15.22
C GLY A 126 7.79 20.89 15.69
N LYS A 127 8.39 21.42 16.77
CA LYS A 127 8.17 22.79 17.26
C LYS A 127 8.55 23.84 16.21
N ALA A 128 9.65 23.64 15.50
CA ALA A 128 10.09 24.57 14.46
C ALA A 128 9.07 24.68 13.32
N ILE A 129 8.51 23.56 12.83
CA ILE A 129 7.45 23.57 11.82
C ILE A 129 6.15 24.15 12.37
N ALA A 130 5.72 23.73 13.57
CA ALA A 130 4.49 24.23 14.19
C ALA A 130 4.49 25.76 14.36
N SER A 131 5.67 26.35 14.64
CA SER A 131 5.82 27.80 14.84
C SER A 131 5.48 28.64 13.61
N VAL A 132 5.60 28.08 12.39
CA VAL A 132 5.31 28.76 11.13
C VAL A 132 3.91 28.45 10.58
N LYS A 133 3.12 27.64 11.30
CA LYS A 133 1.70 27.32 11.01
C LYS A 133 1.44 26.75 9.61
N VAL A 134 2.42 26.08 9.01
CA VAL A 134 2.24 25.33 7.77
C VAL A 134 1.87 23.88 8.14
N PRO A 135 0.76 23.33 7.60
CA PRO A 135 0.40 21.94 7.84
C PRO A 135 1.47 21.01 7.27
N TYR A 136 1.76 19.92 7.96
CA TYR A 136 2.78 18.98 7.51
C TYR A 136 2.41 17.53 7.75
N LEU A 137 3.00 16.68 6.90
CA LEU A 137 2.97 15.24 7.00
C LEU A 137 4.35 14.74 7.40
N TRP A 138 4.42 13.75 8.29
CA TRP A 138 5.64 12.99 8.53
C TRP A 138 5.46 11.57 8.00
N VAL A 139 6.14 11.25 6.91
CA VAL A 139 6.10 9.91 6.31
C VAL A 139 7.08 9.02 7.04
N GLY A 140 6.58 7.89 7.55
CA GLY A 140 7.40 6.89 8.24
C GLY A 140 8.47 6.28 7.33
N MET A 141 9.47 5.67 7.95
CA MET A 141 10.55 4.96 7.28
C MET A 141 10.16 3.51 7.00
N PRO A 142 10.49 2.95 5.82
CA PRO A 142 10.21 1.56 5.51
C PRO A 142 11.24 0.60 6.15
N ALA A 143 10.99 -0.69 6.03
CA ALA A 143 11.97 -1.72 6.37
C ALA A 143 13.20 -1.69 5.45
N PHE A 144 14.34 -2.13 5.99
CA PHE A 144 15.63 -2.24 5.28
C PHE A 144 16.14 -3.67 5.32
N LYS A 145 17.04 -4.04 4.40
CA LYS A 145 17.53 -5.43 4.30
C LYS A 145 18.23 -5.94 5.55
N ALA A 146 18.91 -5.05 6.28
CA ALA A 146 19.57 -5.41 7.53
C ALA A 146 18.54 -5.47 8.68
N PRO A 147 18.36 -6.61 9.38
CA PRO A 147 17.33 -6.76 10.42
C PRO A 147 17.44 -5.73 11.56
N LYS A 148 18.66 -5.41 11.98
CA LYS A 148 18.89 -4.37 13.01
C LYS A 148 18.45 -2.99 12.52
N MET A 149 18.60 -2.68 11.23
CA MET A 149 18.13 -1.42 10.66
C MET A 149 16.61 -1.35 10.64
N THR A 150 15.93 -2.42 10.25
CA THR A 150 14.47 -2.54 10.31
C THR A 150 13.95 -2.34 11.74
N SER A 151 14.53 -3.03 12.72
CA SER A 151 14.14 -2.85 14.13
C SER A 151 14.37 -1.42 14.63
N ASP A 152 15.42 -0.75 14.17
CA ASP A 152 15.69 0.64 14.55
C ASP A 152 14.70 1.61 13.89
N MET A 153 14.30 1.38 12.63
CA MET A 153 13.29 2.20 11.95
C MET A 153 11.90 2.05 12.57
N LEU A 154 11.53 0.87 13.09
CA LEU A 154 10.29 0.71 13.86
C LEU A 154 10.28 1.64 15.08
N ALA A 155 11.33 1.60 15.89
CA ALA A 155 11.44 2.46 17.07
C ALA A 155 11.46 3.95 16.69
N PHE A 156 12.12 4.32 15.59
CA PHE A 156 12.15 5.72 15.15
C PHE A 156 10.79 6.18 14.61
N ASN A 157 10.05 5.32 13.92
CA ASN A 157 8.70 5.62 13.45
C ASN A 157 7.74 5.93 14.60
N ASP A 158 7.87 5.25 15.74
CA ASP A 158 7.08 5.56 16.93
C ASP A 158 7.38 6.99 17.43
N ILE A 159 8.67 7.36 17.51
CA ILE A 159 9.10 8.71 17.89
C ILE A 159 8.58 9.76 16.90
N TYR A 160 8.66 9.49 15.60
CA TYR A 160 8.18 10.38 14.55
C TYR A 160 6.67 10.57 14.61
N ARG A 161 5.93 9.50 14.86
CA ARG A 161 4.48 9.55 15.04
C ARG A 161 4.12 10.45 16.22
N THR A 162 4.69 10.17 17.39
CA THR A 162 4.46 10.97 18.60
C THR A 162 4.83 12.43 18.40
N THR A 163 5.97 12.71 17.77
CA THR A 163 6.44 14.08 17.50
C THR A 163 5.47 14.80 16.56
N ALA A 164 5.10 14.17 15.44
CA ALA A 164 4.23 14.77 14.44
C ALA A 164 2.87 15.14 15.05
N GLU A 165 2.22 14.18 15.71
CA GLU A 165 0.89 14.34 16.30
C GLU A 165 0.89 15.38 17.43
N SER A 166 1.95 15.42 18.25
CA SER A 166 2.08 16.41 19.34
C SER A 166 2.26 17.84 18.85
N HIS A 167 2.71 18.02 17.60
CA HIS A 167 2.99 19.33 17.01
C HIS A 167 2.07 19.64 15.81
N GLY A 168 0.89 19.02 15.75
CA GLY A 168 -0.15 19.35 14.77
C GLY A 168 0.12 18.86 13.35
N GLY A 169 1.09 17.96 13.18
CA GLY A 169 1.30 17.21 11.95
C GLY A 169 0.54 15.89 11.95
N GLU A 170 0.44 15.27 10.76
CA GLU A 170 -0.15 13.93 10.59
C GLU A 170 0.95 12.94 10.21
N PHE A 171 1.05 11.83 10.95
CA PHE A 171 1.99 10.76 10.62
C PHE A 171 1.39 9.83 9.57
N VAL A 172 2.14 9.60 8.49
CA VAL A 172 1.76 8.70 7.41
C VAL A 172 2.53 7.39 7.59
N ASP A 173 1.82 6.39 8.11
CA ASP A 173 2.35 5.05 8.23
C ASP A 173 2.40 4.35 6.87
N ILE A 174 3.57 3.84 6.53
CA ILE A 174 3.83 3.14 5.27
C ILE A 174 4.28 1.70 5.49
N TRP A 175 4.44 1.26 6.74
CA TRP A 175 5.23 0.08 7.10
C TRP A 175 4.80 -1.17 6.33
N ASP A 176 3.51 -1.49 6.41
CA ASP A 176 2.88 -2.65 5.80
C ASP A 176 2.99 -2.67 4.25
N GLY A 177 3.27 -1.52 3.64
CA GLY A 177 3.52 -1.43 2.20
C GLY A 177 4.88 -1.97 1.76
N PHE A 178 5.81 -2.19 2.70
CA PHE A 178 7.22 -2.50 2.40
C PHE A 178 7.75 -3.72 3.17
N VAL A 179 6.84 -4.50 3.76
CA VAL A 179 7.15 -5.75 4.46
C VAL A 179 6.28 -6.89 3.95
N ASP A 180 6.64 -8.13 4.31
CA ASP A 180 5.77 -9.30 4.17
C ASP A 180 4.81 -9.45 5.36
N GLU A 181 4.04 -10.54 5.38
CA GLU A 181 3.06 -10.86 6.41
C GLU A 181 3.68 -11.00 7.81
N ASP A 182 4.97 -11.32 7.89
CA ASP A 182 5.72 -11.45 9.14
C ASP A 182 6.40 -10.12 9.56
N GLY A 183 6.19 -9.05 8.80
CA GLY A 183 6.82 -7.74 9.03
C GLY A 183 8.30 -7.70 8.62
N ALA A 184 8.77 -8.68 7.85
CA ALA A 184 10.15 -8.75 7.38
C ALA A 184 10.35 -7.99 6.06
N PHE A 185 11.60 -7.59 5.82
CA PHE A 185 11.97 -6.83 4.63
C PHE A 185 11.70 -7.61 3.34
N VAL A 186 11.03 -6.95 2.39
CA VAL A 186 10.84 -7.47 1.03
C VAL A 186 11.54 -6.63 -0.04
N THR A 187 12.03 -7.29 -1.09
CA THR A 187 12.59 -6.60 -2.26
C THR A 187 11.52 -6.24 -3.29
N SER A 188 10.42 -7.00 -3.30
CA SER A 188 9.32 -6.91 -4.26
C SER A 188 7.99 -7.00 -3.53
N GLY A 189 6.96 -6.39 -4.08
CA GLY A 189 5.62 -6.37 -3.51
C GLY A 189 4.63 -5.73 -4.49
N PRO A 190 3.36 -5.60 -4.10
CA PRO A 190 2.36 -4.94 -4.93
C PRO A 190 2.70 -3.46 -5.13
N ASP A 191 2.57 -2.96 -6.35
CA ASP A 191 2.55 -1.53 -6.68
C ASP A 191 1.21 -0.89 -6.28
N ILE A 192 1.00 0.37 -6.68
CA ILE A 192 -0.25 1.11 -6.39
C ILE A 192 -1.50 0.50 -7.06
N ASN A 193 -1.30 -0.38 -8.06
CA ASN A 193 -2.35 -1.09 -8.80
C ASN A 193 -2.47 -2.57 -8.37
N GLY A 194 -1.74 -2.98 -7.33
CA GLY A 194 -1.68 -4.37 -6.87
C GLY A 194 -0.78 -5.30 -7.69
N GLN A 195 -0.04 -4.79 -8.67
CA GLN A 195 0.83 -5.61 -9.52
C GLN A 195 2.17 -5.89 -8.84
N PRO A 196 2.71 -7.13 -8.92
CA PRO A 196 3.98 -7.46 -8.32
C PRO A 196 5.13 -6.76 -9.05
N VAL A 197 5.79 -5.85 -8.34
CA VAL A 197 6.93 -5.08 -8.83
C VAL A 197 8.07 -5.12 -7.83
N ARG A 198 9.26 -4.76 -8.30
CA ARG A 198 10.41 -4.56 -7.43
C ARG A 198 10.26 -3.21 -6.72
N LEU A 199 10.25 -3.19 -5.39
CA LEU A 199 10.10 -1.97 -4.57
C LEU A 199 11.45 -1.44 -4.05
N ARG A 200 12.46 -2.30 -3.92
CA ARG A 200 13.79 -1.97 -3.38
C ARG A 200 14.90 -2.28 -4.38
N THR A 201 15.98 -1.51 -4.36
CA THR A 201 17.22 -1.83 -5.11
C THR A 201 17.94 -3.05 -4.51
N ASP A 202 18.95 -3.58 -5.21
CA ASP A 202 19.67 -4.81 -4.80
C ASP A 202 20.44 -4.66 -3.47
N ASP A 203 20.86 -3.44 -3.15
CA ASP A 203 21.48 -3.11 -1.86
C ASP A 203 20.51 -3.19 -0.67
N GLY A 204 19.20 -3.16 -0.94
CA GLY A 204 18.17 -3.13 0.09
C GLY A 204 18.15 -1.85 0.93
N ILE A 205 18.72 -0.76 0.42
CA ILE A 205 18.79 0.59 1.01
C ILE A 205 17.96 1.60 0.21
N TYR A 206 18.10 1.64 -1.12
CA TYR A 206 17.31 2.56 -1.95
C TYR A 206 15.98 1.95 -2.41
N VAL A 207 15.04 2.84 -2.70
CA VAL A 207 13.75 2.48 -3.33
C VAL A 207 13.87 2.51 -4.85
N SER A 208 13.25 1.55 -5.51
CA SER A 208 13.12 1.55 -6.97
C SER A 208 12.18 2.67 -7.43
N LYS A 209 12.09 2.93 -8.75
CA LYS A 209 11.07 3.84 -9.31
C LYS A 209 9.65 3.50 -8.83
N ALA A 210 9.29 2.21 -8.84
CA ALA A 210 7.97 1.77 -8.38
C ALA A 210 7.81 1.92 -6.86
N GLY A 211 8.87 1.68 -6.08
CA GLY A 211 8.90 1.93 -4.64
C GLY A 211 8.70 3.41 -4.29
N LYS A 212 9.36 4.32 -5.03
CA LYS A 212 9.18 5.77 -4.91
C LYS A 212 7.73 6.18 -5.19
N ARG A 213 7.14 5.66 -6.28
CA ARG A 213 5.72 5.89 -6.58
C ARG A 213 4.81 5.36 -5.48
N LYS A 214 5.12 4.20 -4.89
CA LYS A 214 4.36 3.64 -3.76
C LYS A 214 4.49 4.49 -2.49
N LEU A 215 5.68 5.00 -2.16
CA LEU A 215 5.86 5.94 -1.04
C LEU A 215 4.95 7.16 -1.19
N ALA A 216 4.96 7.78 -2.38
CA ALA A 216 4.12 8.93 -2.68
C ALA A 216 2.63 8.63 -2.53
N PHE A 217 2.20 7.43 -2.93
CA PHE A 217 0.80 7.01 -2.84
C PHE A 217 0.23 7.07 -1.42
N TYR A 218 1.02 6.69 -0.41
CA TYR A 218 0.59 6.81 1.00
C TYR A 218 0.40 8.26 1.43
N ALA A 219 1.20 9.19 0.92
CA ALA A 219 1.11 10.61 1.25
C ALA A 219 0.05 11.37 0.43
N GLU A 220 -0.40 10.85 -0.71
CA GLU A 220 -1.31 11.56 -1.62
C GLU A 220 -2.64 11.94 -0.97
N LYS A 221 -3.35 10.98 -0.36
CA LYS A 221 -4.65 11.25 0.25
C LYS A 221 -4.57 12.30 1.37
N PRO A 222 -3.69 12.17 2.38
CA PRO A 222 -3.59 13.19 3.44
C PRO A 222 -3.07 14.53 2.90
N LEU A 223 -2.18 14.54 1.90
CA LEU A 223 -1.75 15.77 1.24
C LEU A 223 -2.92 16.49 0.57
N MET A 224 -3.72 15.76 -0.21
CA MET A 224 -4.85 16.33 -0.93
C MET A 224 -5.92 16.86 0.02
N LYS A 225 -6.12 16.21 1.17
CA LYS A 225 -6.93 16.72 2.28
C LYS A 225 -6.39 18.05 2.81
N ILE A 226 -5.09 18.16 3.08
CA ILE A 226 -4.45 19.42 3.50
C ILE A 226 -4.65 20.52 2.47
N LEU A 227 -4.52 20.18 1.19
CA LEU A 227 -4.71 21.12 0.09
C LEU A 227 -6.20 21.42 -0.19
N GLY A 228 -7.16 20.80 0.49
CA GLY A 228 -8.58 20.98 0.18
C GLY A 228 -8.92 20.58 -1.26
N MET A 229 -8.24 19.57 -1.79
CA MET A 229 -8.43 19.04 -3.15
C MET A 229 -8.95 17.60 -3.09
N THR A 230 -9.68 17.17 -4.11
CA THR A 230 -9.99 15.75 -4.31
C THR A 230 -8.74 15.02 -4.80
N ALA A 231 -8.33 13.94 -4.09
CA ALA A 231 -7.21 13.12 -4.53
C ALA A 231 -7.44 12.60 -5.95
N PRO A 232 -6.40 12.52 -6.80
CA PRO A 232 -6.53 11.82 -8.07
C PRO A 232 -7.02 10.41 -7.78
N THR A 233 -8.09 10.00 -8.46
CA THR A 233 -8.73 8.69 -8.29
C THR A 233 -7.76 7.60 -8.73
N GLY A 234 -6.89 7.17 -7.83
CA GLY A 234 -6.45 5.78 -7.77
C GLY A 234 -7.60 4.99 -7.18
N THR A 235 -7.96 3.86 -7.79
CA THR A 235 -8.85 2.88 -7.16
C THR A 235 -8.30 2.61 -5.77
N PRO A 236 -9.06 2.84 -4.68
CA PRO A 236 -8.61 2.39 -3.37
C PRO A 236 -8.55 0.87 -3.43
N ALA A 237 -7.35 0.31 -3.62
CA ALA A 237 -7.07 -0.99 -3.04
C ALA A 237 -7.26 -0.77 -1.54
N ALA A 238 -8.34 -1.30 -1.00
CA ALA A 238 -8.53 -1.37 0.43
C ALA A 238 -7.33 -2.14 1.00
N TYR A 239 -6.33 -1.43 1.52
CA TYR A 239 -5.44 -1.99 2.53
C TYR A 239 -6.29 -2.10 3.79
N ALA A 240 -7.08 -3.16 3.87
CA ALA A 240 -7.65 -3.58 5.13
C ALA A 240 -6.49 -4.17 5.96
N PRO A 241 -6.35 -3.80 7.24
CA PRO A 241 -5.51 -4.56 8.14
C PRO A 241 -5.97 -6.03 8.09
N ALA A 242 -5.02 -6.96 8.09
CA ALA A 242 -5.31 -8.39 8.07
C ALA A 242 -6.28 -8.73 9.22
N GLY A 243 -7.52 -9.12 8.87
CA GLY A 243 -8.55 -9.52 9.84
C GLY A 243 -10.00 -9.16 9.51
N ALA A 244 -10.29 -8.32 8.51
CA ALA A 244 -11.67 -8.06 8.09
C ALA A 244 -12.08 -8.96 6.90
N PRO A 245 -13.28 -9.58 6.90
CA PRO A 245 -13.75 -10.34 5.75
C PRO A 245 -13.96 -9.40 4.56
N VAL A 246 -13.26 -9.67 3.48
CA VAL A 246 -13.33 -8.91 2.23
C VAL A 246 -14.66 -9.21 1.54
N GLY A 247 -15.54 -8.22 1.45
CA GLY A 247 -16.69 -8.27 0.55
C GLY A 247 -16.21 -8.13 -0.89
N ALA A 248 -16.23 -9.22 -1.66
CA ALA A 248 -15.85 -9.21 -3.07
C ALA A 248 -16.87 -8.42 -3.92
N PRO A 249 -16.43 -7.65 -4.94
CA PRO A 249 -17.35 -7.09 -5.92
C PRO A 249 -17.96 -8.22 -6.75
N ALA A 250 -19.28 -8.20 -6.90
CA ALA A 250 -20.04 -9.24 -7.59
C ALA A 250 -19.73 -9.27 -9.09
N PRO A 251 -19.28 -10.41 -9.65
CA PRO A 251 -19.47 -10.68 -11.07
C PRO A 251 -20.95 -11.01 -11.31
N ALA A 252 -21.45 -10.61 -12.49
CA ALA A 252 -22.82 -10.91 -12.92
C ALA A 252 -23.14 -12.42 -12.73
N PRO A 253 -24.34 -12.77 -12.23
CA PRO A 253 -24.63 -14.12 -11.81
C PRO A 253 -24.69 -15.05 -13.02
N MET A 254 -23.61 -15.80 -13.25
CA MET A 254 -23.75 -17.10 -13.86
C MET A 254 -24.57 -17.95 -12.89
N ALA A 255 -25.67 -18.54 -13.36
CA ALA A 255 -26.44 -19.52 -12.60
C ALA A 255 -25.58 -20.76 -12.38
N VAL A 256 -24.71 -20.70 -11.36
CA VAL A 256 -24.04 -21.84 -10.81
C VAL A 256 -25.03 -22.44 -9.83
N ASP A 257 -25.58 -23.59 -10.16
CA ASP A 257 -26.25 -24.46 -9.20
C ASP A 257 -25.19 -24.94 -8.21
N ARG A 258 -24.92 -24.11 -7.20
CA ARG A 258 -23.98 -24.42 -6.12
C ARG A 258 -24.73 -25.31 -5.16
N THR A 259 -24.40 -26.59 -5.15
CA THR A 259 -24.68 -27.45 -4.00
C THR A 259 -24.16 -26.74 -2.76
N VAL A 260 -25.08 -26.40 -1.85
CA VAL A 260 -24.76 -25.79 -0.57
C VAL A 260 -23.70 -26.63 0.16
N PRO A 261 -22.65 -26.03 0.73
CA PRO A 261 -21.64 -26.77 1.48
C PRO A 261 -22.31 -27.41 2.70
N MET A 262 -22.42 -28.74 2.70
CA MET A 262 -22.87 -29.49 3.87
C MET A 262 -21.79 -29.41 4.95
N LEU A 263 -22.19 -29.04 6.17
CA LEU A 263 -21.32 -29.06 7.33
C LEU A 263 -21.03 -30.52 7.71
N LEU A 264 -19.75 -30.85 7.91
CA LEU A 264 -19.33 -32.21 8.27
C LEU A 264 -19.90 -32.69 9.63
N ASN A 265 -20.35 -31.75 10.46
CA ASN A 265 -20.96 -32.00 11.76
C ASN A 265 -22.45 -31.61 11.78
N ASP A 266 -23.15 -31.61 10.63
CA ASP A 266 -24.59 -31.33 10.61
C ASP A 266 -25.36 -32.46 11.34
N PRO A 267 -26.00 -32.19 12.50
CA PRO A 267 -26.71 -33.20 13.28
C PRO A 267 -27.88 -33.83 12.51
N ALA A 268 -28.38 -33.18 11.45
CA ALA A 268 -29.44 -33.72 10.60
C ALA A 268 -28.94 -34.85 9.68
N LEU A 269 -27.63 -35.00 9.50
CA LEU A 269 -27.00 -35.97 8.59
C LEU A 269 -26.21 -37.08 9.31
N ASP A 270 -25.95 -36.93 10.62
CA ASP A 270 -25.18 -37.88 11.44
C ASP A 270 -26.02 -39.06 11.98
N GLY A 271 -27.31 -39.14 11.61
CA GLY A 271 -28.20 -40.25 12.00
C GLY A 271 -28.49 -40.36 13.52
N GLY A 272 -28.06 -39.38 14.32
CA GLY A 272 -28.16 -39.40 15.79
C GLY A 272 -29.58 -39.29 16.37
N SER A 273 -30.60 -39.14 15.52
CA SER A 273 -32.02 -39.09 15.90
C SER A 273 -32.76 -40.43 15.75
N GLU A 274 -32.13 -41.48 15.22
CA GLU A 274 -32.75 -42.81 15.05
C GLU A 274 -32.24 -43.82 16.09
N LEU A 275 -33.16 -44.62 16.67
CA LEU A 275 -32.85 -45.71 17.59
C LEU A 275 -32.21 -46.89 16.86
N LEU A 276 -31.30 -47.63 17.51
CA LEU A 276 -30.64 -48.83 16.96
C LEU A 276 -31.66 -49.86 16.47
N GLY A 277 -31.91 -49.90 15.16
CA GLY A 277 -32.79 -50.88 14.51
C GLY A 277 -33.50 -50.43 13.23
N ALA A 278 -33.45 -49.15 12.85
CA ALA A 278 -34.06 -48.68 11.60
C ALA A 278 -33.23 -49.09 10.36
N ALA A 279 -33.92 -49.48 9.28
CA ALA A 279 -33.30 -49.81 8.00
C ALA A 279 -32.86 -48.53 7.28
N ALA A 280 -31.63 -48.51 6.77
CA ALA A 280 -31.04 -47.34 6.13
C ALA A 280 -31.87 -46.84 4.93
N PRO A 281 -32.07 -45.52 4.78
CA PRO A 281 -32.73 -44.97 3.60
C PRO A 281 -31.87 -45.22 2.35
N ALA A 282 -32.54 -45.46 1.22
CA ALA A 282 -31.87 -45.70 -0.06
C ALA A 282 -31.05 -44.46 -0.48
N LYS A 283 -29.76 -44.66 -0.76
CA LYS A 283 -28.88 -43.62 -1.31
C LYS A 283 -29.43 -43.11 -2.65
N ALA A 284 -29.45 -41.80 -2.82
CA ALA A 284 -29.77 -41.19 -4.10
C ALA A 284 -28.53 -41.24 -5.01
N ASP A 285 -28.69 -41.81 -6.22
CA ASP A 285 -27.63 -41.93 -7.23
C ASP A 285 -27.15 -40.54 -7.70
N GLY A 286 -26.06 -40.07 -7.11
CA GLY A 286 -25.41 -38.83 -7.52
C GLY A 286 -24.66 -39.01 -8.85
N SER A 287 -24.60 -37.95 -9.65
CA SER A 287 -23.83 -37.91 -10.92
C SER A 287 -22.34 -38.27 -10.74
N GLY A 288 -21.78 -38.00 -9.55
CA GLY A 288 -20.41 -38.40 -9.20
C GLY A 288 -20.23 -39.92 -9.02
N GLU A 289 -21.24 -40.62 -8.52
CA GLU A 289 -21.17 -42.07 -8.30
C GLU A 289 -21.24 -42.83 -9.64
N LYS A 290 -22.04 -42.34 -10.60
CA LYS A 290 -22.06 -42.86 -11.98
C LYS A 290 -20.72 -42.67 -12.72
N LEU A 291 -20.00 -41.59 -12.43
CA LEU A 291 -18.65 -41.39 -12.98
C LEU A 291 -17.65 -42.37 -12.36
N VAL A 292 -17.69 -42.56 -11.04
CA VAL A 292 -16.72 -43.39 -10.31
C VAL A 292 -16.96 -44.89 -10.53
N VAL A 293 -18.23 -45.32 -10.56
CA VAL A 293 -18.61 -46.73 -10.64
C VAL A 293 -18.82 -47.18 -12.08
N GLU A 294 -19.48 -46.38 -12.91
CA GLU A 294 -19.81 -46.75 -14.31
C GLU A 294 -18.91 -46.10 -15.36
N GLY A 295 -18.02 -45.19 -14.96
CA GLY A 295 -17.15 -44.46 -15.89
C GLY A 295 -17.89 -43.44 -16.78
N LYS A 296 -19.14 -43.11 -16.47
CA LYS A 296 -19.97 -42.21 -17.29
C LYS A 296 -19.85 -40.78 -16.79
N ALA A 297 -19.18 -39.93 -17.56
CA ALA A 297 -19.13 -38.50 -17.30
C ALA A 297 -20.48 -37.81 -17.59
N PRO A 298 -20.82 -36.75 -16.84
CA PRO A 298 -21.96 -35.91 -17.17
C PRO A 298 -21.76 -35.23 -18.53
N ALA A 299 -22.87 -34.86 -19.17
CA ALA A 299 -22.81 -34.19 -20.47
C ALA A 299 -22.10 -32.83 -20.37
N ALA A 300 -21.15 -32.58 -21.27
CA ALA A 300 -20.39 -31.34 -21.32
C ALA A 300 -21.30 -30.13 -21.57
N SER A 301 -21.03 -29.03 -20.88
CA SER A 301 -21.79 -27.78 -20.99
C SER A 301 -21.08 -26.78 -21.91
N PRO A 302 -21.78 -26.10 -22.84
CA PRO A 302 -21.16 -25.14 -23.74
C PRO A 302 -20.33 -24.06 -23.03
N GLY A 303 -19.06 -23.94 -23.44
CA GLY A 303 -18.11 -22.97 -22.89
C GLY A 303 -17.32 -23.43 -21.65
N ARG A 304 -17.50 -24.68 -21.18
CA ARG A 304 -16.57 -25.28 -20.22
C ARG A 304 -15.38 -25.95 -20.91
N ALA A 305 -14.30 -26.11 -20.14
CA ALA A 305 -13.05 -26.71 -20.62
C ALA A 305 -13.18 -28.20 -21.06
N ASP A 306 -14.28 -28.86 -20.71
CA ASP A 306 -14.62 -30.25 -21.10
C ASP A 306 -15.54 -30.34 -22.33
N ASP A 307 -15.95 -29.22 -22.94
CA ASP A 307 -16.72 -29.22 -24.19
C ASP A 307 -15.82 -29.20 -25.43
N PHE A 308 -15.61 -30.38 -26.01
CA PHE A 308 -14.82 -30.57 -27.23
C PHE A 308 -15.65 -30.52 -28.52
N SER A 309 -16.90 -30.02 -28.48
CA SER A 309 -17.77 -29.98 -29.67
C SER A 309 -17.30 -28.93 -30.70
N TRP A 310 -17.22 -29.34 -31.98
CA TRP A 310 -16.90 -28.47 -33.12
C TRP A 310 -17.96 -28.60 -34.23
N PRO A 311 -18.47 -27.50 -34.80
CA PRO A 311 -18.17 -26.11 -34.44
C PRO A 311 -18.70 -25.74 -33.04
N PRO A 312 -18.13 -24.72 -32.37
CA PRO A 312 -18.50 -24.37 -31.00
C PRO A 312 -19.99 -24.05 -30.91
N ARG A 313 -20.71 -24.70 -30.00
CA ARG A 313 -22.11 -24.37 -29.73
C ARG A 313 -22.18 -23.03 -29.00
N GLY A 314 -22.90 -22.06 -29.57
CA GLY A 314 -23.11 -20.76 -28.95
C GLY A 314 -23.88 -20.88 -27.63
N GLN A 315 -23.50 -20.10 -26.62
CA GLN A 315 -24.30 -19.97 -25.40
C GLN A 315 -25.70 -19.44 -25.76
N PRO A 316 -26.79 -20.02 -25.21
CA PRO A 316 -28.12 -19.43 -25.35
C PRO A 316 -28.08 -18.00 -24.80
N ALA A 317 -28.50 -17.02 -25.60
CA ALA A 317 -28.63 -15.64 -25.14
C ALA A 317 -29.58 -15.61 -23.95
N ALA A 318 -29.17 -14.94 -22.87
CA ALA A 318 -30.04 -14.70 -21.71
C ALA A 318 -31.33 -14.04 -22.20
N ALA A 319 -32.47 -14.67 -21.90
CA ALA A 319 -33.78 -14.12 -22.23
C ALA A 319 -33.88 -12.71 -21.62
N ALA A 320 -34.17 -11.72 -22.46
CA ALA A 320 -34.42 -10.36 -22.02
C ALA A 320 -35.57 -10.37 -21.01
N ALA A 321 -35.33 -9.77 -19.84
CA ALA A 321 -36.37 -9.53 -18.86
C ALA A 321 -37.47 -8.68 -19.51
N THR A 322 -38.69 -9.20 -19.56
CA THR A 322 -39.87 -8.44 -19.94
C THR A 322 -40.10 -7.35 -18.89
N GLU A 323 -39.82 -6.10 -19.25
CA GLU A 323 -40.27 -4.93 -18.49
C GLU A 323 -41.79 -4.79 -18.68
N THR A 324 -42.57 -5.11 -17.64
CA THR A 324 -43.97 -4.70 -17.56
C THR A 324 -44.04 -3.27 -17.04
N THR A 325 -44.06 -2.30 -17.95
CA THR A 325 -44.52 -0.93 -17.67
C THR A 325 -46.02 -0.95 -17.41
N THR A 326 -46.43 -0.60 -16.19
CA THR A 326 -47.79 -0.16 -15.88
C THR A 326 -48.00 1.24 -16.44
N ALA A 327 -48.68 1.33 -17.58
CA ALA A 327 -49.21 2.59 -18.09
C ALA A 327 -50.53 2.91 -17.35
N ILE A 328 -50.53 4.03 -16.64
CA ILE A 328 -51.76 4.75 -16.27
C ILE A 328 -52.16 5.56 -17.52
N THR A 329 -53.40 5.39 -17.98
CA THR A 329 -54.03 6.22 -19.01
C THR A 329 -55.35 6.77 -18.45
N PRO A 330 -55.87 7.89 -19.00
CA PRO A 330 -56.44 9.02 -18.27
C PRO A 330 -57.86 8.81 -17.73
#